data_AF-A0A958DQ61-F1
#
_entry.id   AF-A0A958DQ61-F1
#
_cell.length_a   1.000
_cell.length_b   1.000
_cell.length_c   1.000
_cell.angle_alpha   90.00
_cell.angle_beta   90.00
_cell.angle_gamma   90.00
#
_symmetry.space_group_name_H-M   'P 1'
#
loop_
_entity.id
_entity.type
_entity.pdbx_description
1 polymer ?
#
loop_
_entity_poly.entity_id
_entity_poly.type
_entity_poly.pdbx_seq_one_letter_code
_entity_poly.pdbx_strand_id
1 'polypeptide(L)'
;MGKTKIYHPVKLIMGVSTADIGLWEKLRPQLEAVYSPIDLQLDWYKFDHTKYYTKEMGSNLLKCFVSFEEFINVEALPGIKHATNAIEKAYAVDGKRRINLDPGYINAPKLVLATTKDFSHRIYLQDGIFGDIHLKFRGKNFKPQEWTYPDYREPFVLKFFEKVRDVYMEQIGLESV
;
A
#
# COMPACT_ATOMS: atom_id res chain seq x y z
N MET A 1 16.37 12.82 28.56
CA MET A 1 16.65 11.64 27.70
C MET A 1 15.33 11.00 27.34
N GLY A 2 15.08 10.69 26.06
CA GLY A 2 13.81 10.10 25.62
C GLY A 2 13.64 8.69 26.16
N LYS A 3 12.42 8.32 26.58
CA LYS A 3 12.07 6.94 26.92
C LYS A 3 11.65 6.23 25.64
N THR A 4 12.18 5.03 25.39
CA THR A 4 11.73 4.17 24.30
C THR A 4 10.28 3.77 24.53
N LYS A 5 9.49 3.67 23.46
CA LYS A 5 8.12 3.17 23.47
C LYS A 5 7.99 2.08 22.42
N ILE A 6 7.20 1.07 22.72
CA ILE A 6 6.75 0.10 21.70
C ILE A 6 5.93 0.88 20.67
N TYR A 7 6.24 0.70 19.39
CA TYR A 7 5.49 1.35 18.33
C TYR A 7 4.12 0.67 18.20
N HIS A 8 3.06 1.47 18.07
CA HIS A 8 1.71 0.90 17.92
C HIS A 8 1.62 0.10 16.61
N PRO A 9 0.91 -1.04 16.62
CA PRO A 9 0.56 -1.74 15.38
C PRO A 9 -0.09 -0.80 14.38
N VAL A 10 0.08 -1.07 13.09
CA VAL A 10 -0.37 -0.19 12.00
C VAL A 10 -1.30 -0.92 11.05
N LYS A 11 -2.15 -0.17 10.35
CA LYS A 11 -3.08 -0.72 9.37
C LYS A 11 -2.35 -1.05 8.07
N LEU A 12 -2.33 -2.31 7.66
CA LEU A 12 -1.75 -2.68 6.37
C LEU A 12 -2.64 -2.21 5.23
N ILE A 13 -2.01 -1.64 4.20
CA ILE A 13 -2.66 -1.30 2.93
C ILE A 13 -1.85 -1.88 1.77
N MET A 14 -2.51 -2.10 0.64
CA MET A 14 -1.85 -2.56 -0.58
C MET A 14 -2.43 -1.90 -1.81
N GLY A 15 -1.57 -1.31 -2.62
CA GLY A 15 -1.92 -0.92 -3.99
C GLY A 15 -1.80 -2.12 -4.91
N VAL A 16 -2.86 -2.39 -5.68
CA VAL A 16 -2.91 -3.52 -6.60
C VAL A 16 -3.12 -3.00 -8.01
N SER A 17 -2.25 -3.37 -8.94
CA SER A 17 -2.44 -3.04 -10.36
C SER A 17 -2.32 -4.28 -11.23
N THR A 18 -3.27 -4.46 -12.15
CA THR A 18 -3.35 -5.62 -13.05
C THR A 18 -4.14 -5.26 -14.30
N ALA A 19 -3.89 -5.97 -15.41
CA ALA A 19 -4.76 -5.94 -16.59
C ALA A 19 -5.83 -7.05 -16.55
N ASP A 20 -5.76 -7.92 -15.55
CA ASP A 20 -6.60 -9.11 -15.39
C ASP A 20 -7.17 -9.16 -13.96
N ILE A 21 -8.44 -8.79 -13.80
CA ILE A 21 -9.14 -8.82 -12.51
C ILE A 21 -9.36 -10.27 -12.06
N GLY A 22 -9.51 -11.22 -12.99
CA GLY A 22 -9.65 -12.64 -12.65
C GLY A 22 -8.38 -13.20 -11.99
N LEU A 23 -7.21 -12.62 -12.27
CA LEU A 23 -5.98 -12.92 -11.53
C LEU A 23 -6.05 -12.40 -10.09
N TRP A 24 -6.58 -11.19 -9.88
CA TRP A 24 -6.80 -10.66 -8.53
C TRP A 24 -7.75 -11.53 -7.72
N GLU A 25 -8.87 -11.97 -8.30
CA GLU A 25 -9.86 -12.81 -7.61
C GLU A 25 -9.26 -14.15 -7.13
N LYS A 26 -8.29 -14.69 -7.87
CA LYS A 26 -7.55 -15.91 -7.47
C LYS A 26 -6.49 -15.65 -6.40
N LEU A 27 -5.90 -14.46 -6.40
CA LEU A 27 -4.81 -14.10 -5.49
C LEU A 27 -5.32 -13.57 -4.15
N ARG A 28 -6.43 -12.84 -4.17
CA ARG A 28 -7.04 -12.21 -2.99
C ARG A 28 -7.18 -13.19 -1.81
N PRO A 29 -7.73 -14.40 -1.95
CA PRO A 29 -7.85 -15.34 -0.83
C PRO A 29 -6.50 -15.74 -0.21
N GLN A 30 -5.43 -15.76 -1.01
CA GLN A 30 -4.08 -16.09 -0.50
C GLN A 30 -3.51 -14.93 0.31
N LEU A 31 -3.72 -13.69 -0.13
CA LEU A 31 -3.33 -12.50 0.65
C LEU A 31 -4.15 -12.41 1.95
N GLU A 32 -5.45 -12.72 1.88
CA GLU A 32 -6.32 -12.74 3.05
C GLU A 32 -5.92 -13.81 4.07
N ALA A 33 -5.48 -14.98 3.61
CA ALA A 33 -4.99 -16.04 4.47
C ALA A 33 -3.62 -15.72 5.13
N VAL A 34 -2.78 -14.92 4.48
CA VAL A 34 -1.43 -14.58 4.98
C VAL A 34 -1.46 -13.38 5.92
N TYR A 35 -2.31 -12.38 5.64
CA TYR A 35 -2.34 -11.13 6.40
C TYR A 35 -3.57 -11.07 7.32
N SER A 36 -4.76 -10.95 6.74
CA SER A 36 -6.08 -11.03 7.39
C SER A 36 -7.16 -10.78 6.31
N PRO A 37 -8.46 -10.89 6.62
CA PRO A 37 -9.50 -10.44 5.70
C PRO A 37 -9.30 -9.00 5.22
N ILE A 38 -9.66 -8.72 3.98
CA ILE A 38 -9.72 -7.35 3.44
C ILE A 38 -11.00 -6.70 3.96
N ASP A 39 -10.87 -5.57 4.66
CA ASP A 39 -12.01 -4.86 5.27
C ASP A 39 -12.51 -3.68 4.41
N LEU A 40 -11.62 -3.03 3.65
CA LEU A 40 -11.97 -2.01 2.67
C LEU A 40 -11.25 -2.28 1.36
N GLN A 41 -11.99 -2.09 0.26
CA GLN A 41 -11.47 -2.11 -1.09
C GLN A 41 -12.04 -0.91 -1.85
N LEU A 42 -11.15 -0.16 -2.51
CA LEU A 42 -11.55 0.84 -3.48
C LEU A 42 -11.99 0.16 -4.77
N ASP A 43 -13.02 0.70 -5.42
CA ASP A 43 -13.42 0.24 -6.75
C ASP A 43 -12.26 0.30 -7.74
N TRP A 44 -12.24 -0.65 -8.68
CA TRP A 44 -11.26 -0.66 -9.74
C TRP A 44 -11.40 0.59 -10.61
N TYR A 45 -10.29 1.28 -10.83
CA TYR A 45 -10.23 2.44 -11.71
C TYR A 45 -9.11 2.27 -12.73
N LYS A 46 -9.23 2.98 -13.85
CA LYS A 46 -8.20 2.95 -14.90
C LYS A 46 -6.91 3.58 -14.39
N PHE A 47 -5.80 2.88 -14.58
CA PHE A 47 -4.48 3.34 -14.17
C PHE A 47 -3.72 3.95 -15.36
N ASP A 48 -4.00 5.22 -15.66
CA ASP A 48 -3.42 5.97 -16.79
C ASP A 48 -2.37 7.01 -16.38
N HIS A 49 -2.06 7.10 -15.09
CA HIS A 49 -1.10 8.05 -14.53
C HIS A 49 0.37 7.75 -14.85
N THR A 50 0.68 6.60 -15.47
CA THR A 50 2.04 6.26 -15.88
C THR A 50 2.08 5.31 -17.08
N LYS A 51 3.07 5.49 -17.95
CA LYS A 51 3.42 4.53 -19.01
C LYS A 51 4.47 3.50 -18.56
N TYR A 52 4.92 3.58 -17.31
CA TYR A 52 6.01 2.77 -16.77
C TYR A 52 5.77 1.26 -16.96
N TYR A 53 4.53 0.81 -16.72
CA TYR A 53 4.16 -0.59 -16.80
C TYR A 53 3.72 -1.05 -18.19
N THR A 54 3.52 -0.14 -19.16
CA THR A 54 2.89 -0.47 -20.44
C THR A 54 3.65 -1.52 -21.24
N LYS A 55 4.99 -1.50 -21.19
CA LYS A 55 5.84 -2.47 -21.90
C LYS A 55 5.75 -3.88 -21.32
N GLU A 56 5.48 -3.99 -20.02
CA GLU A 56 5.50 -5.25 -19.27
C GLU A 56 4.09 -5.83 -19.11
N MET A 57 3.12 -5.00 -18.74
CA MET A 57 1.77 -5.42 -18.32
C MET A 57 0.66 -4.98 -19.30
N GLY A 58 0.99 -4.26 -20.37
CA GLY A 58 0.03 -3.73 -21.34
C GLY A 58 -0.59 -2.38 -20.96
N SER A 59 -1.47 -1.86 -21.82
CA SER A 59 -2.02 -0.49 -21.72
C SER A 59 -3.33 -0.35 -20.94
N ASN A 60 -4.01 -1.47 -20.66
CA ASN A 60 -5.33 -1.47 -20.02
C ASN A 60 -5.23 -1.84 -18.54
N LEU A 61 -4.31 -1.18 -17.84
CA LEU A 61 -4.11 -1.43 -16.42
C LEU A 61 -5.25 -0.82 -15.61
N LEU A 62 -5.72 -1.62 -14.66
CA LEU A 62 -6.61 -1.20 -13.61
C LEU A 62 -5.84 -1.16 -12.31
N LYS A 63 -6.26 -0.28 -11.41
CA LYS A 63 -5.73 -0.18 -10.06
C LYS A 63 -6.87 -0.19 -9.03
N CYS A 64 -6.60 -0.78 -7.89
CA CYS A 64 -7.40 -0.60 -6.69
C CYS A 64 -6.46 -0.50 -5.47
N PHE A 65 -7.03 -0.09 -4.35
CA PHE A 65 -6.38 -0.12 -3.05
C PHE A 65 -7.20 -0.95 -2.09
N VAL A 66 -6.53 -1.69 -1.23
CA VAL A 66 -7.16 -2.50 -0.19
C VAL A 66 -6.52 -2.21 1.16
N SER A 67 -7.30 -2.38 2.23
CA SER A 67 -6.80 -2.49 3.60
C SER A 67 -7.18 -3.83 4.22
N PHE A 68 -6.46 -4.19 5.26
CA PHE A 68 -6.58 -5.48 5.95
C PHE A 68 -7.11 -5.26 7.37
N GLU A 69 -8.01 -6.13 7.82
CA GLU A 69 -8.68 -6.05 9.12
C GLU A 69 -7.70 -5.98 10.30
N GLU A 70 -6.73 -6.91 10.37
CA GLU A 70 -5.75 -6.98 11.45
C GLU A 70 -4.57 -6.03 11.26
N PHE A 71 -3.96 -5.65 12.38
CA PHE A 71 -2.77 -4.81 12.37
C PHE A 71 -1.52 -5.62 12.11
N ILE A 72 -0.53 -4.96 11.52
CA ILE A 72 0.83 -5.47 11.43
C ILE A 72 1.76 -4.70 12.38
N ASN A 73 2.84 -5.33 12.78
CA ASN A 73 3.97 -4.60 13.33
C ASN A 73 4.73 -3.89 12.19
N VAL A 74 5.20 -2.65 12.40
CA VAL A 74 5.89 -1.86 11.37
C VAL A 74 7.15 -2.56 10.86
N GLU A 75 7.84 -3.29 11.74
CA GLU A 75 9.04 -4.06 11.38
C GLU A 75 8.77 -5.19 10.38
N ALA A 76 7.51 -5.61 10.22
CA ALA A 76 7.13 -6.62 9.23
C ALA A 76 7.09 -6.06 7.80
N LEU A 77 6.96 -4.74 7.61
CA LEU A 77 6.74 -4.13 6.29
C LEU A 77 7.79 -4.55 5.23
N PRO A 78 9.10 -4.60 5.53
CA PRO A 78 10.10 -5.10 4.58
C PRO A 78 9.89 -6.56 4.17
N GLY A 79 9.58 -7.44 5.13
CA GLY A 79 9.27 -8.84 4.86
C GLY A 79 8.02 -9.00 3.99
N ILE A 80 7.00 -8.18 4.24
CA ILE A 80 5.78 -8.10 3.42
C ILE A 80 6.13 -7.69 1.98
N LYS A 81 7.00 -6.68 1.78
CA LYS A 81 7.42 -6.28 0.42
C LYS A 81 8.17 -7.40 -0.30
N HIS A 82 9.02 -8.14 0.39
CA HIS A 82 9.69 -9.31 -0.21
C HIS A 82 8.68 -10.40 -0.59
N ALA A 83 7.72 -10.70 0.29
CA ALA A 83 6.66 -11.67 0.01
C ALA A 83 5.81 -11.24 -1.20
N THR A 84 5.41 -9.99 -1.29
CA THR A 84 4.63 -9.51 -2.44
C THR A 84 5.45 -9.52 -3.73
N ASN A 85 6.73 -9.16 -3.70
CA ASN A 85 7.62 -9.30 -4.87
C ASN A 85 7.75 -10.77 -5.33
N ALA A 86 7.82 -11.72 -4.39
CA ALA A 86 7.89 -13.14 -4.72
C ALA A 86 6.59 -13.64 -5.38
N ILE A 87 5.42 -13.17 -4.89
CA ILE A 87 4.12 -13.41 -5.51
C ILE A 87 4.08 -12.84 -6.94
N GLU A 88 4.45 -11.57 -7.13
CA GLU A 88 4.49 -10.94 -8.46
C GLU A 88 5.33 -11.77 -9.45
N LYS A 89 6.48 -12.29 -8.98
CA LYS A 89 7.37 -13.15 -9.78
C LYS A 89 6.74 -14.51 -10.09
N ALA A 90 6.07 -15.14 -9.12
CA ALA A 90 5.44 -16.45 -9.30
C ALA A 90 4.29 -16.42 -10.33
N TYR A 91 3.60 -15.28 -10.44
CA TYR A 91 2.51 -15.07 -11.40
C TYR A 91 2.95 -14.44 -12.73
N ALA A 92 4.24 -14.17 -12.90
CA ALA A 92 4.79 -13.66 -14.15
C ALA A 92 4.72 -14.72 -15.26
N VAL A 93 4.48 -14.28 -16.49
CA VAL A 93 4.48 -15.13 -17.69
C VAL A 93 5.52 -14.58 -18.65
N ASP A 94 6.40 -15.45 -19.16
CA ASP A 94 7.53 -15.07 -20.02
C ASP A 94 8.39 -13.94 -19.42
N GLY A 95 8.57 -13.96 -18.09
CA GLY A 95 9.33 -12.96 -17.35
C GLY A 95 8.64 -11.59 -17.19
N LYS A 96 7.39 -11.44 -17.65
CA LYS A 96 6.61 -10.21 -17.52
C LYS A 96 5.61 -10.33 -16.38
N ARG A 97 5.60 -9.34 -15.47
CA ARG A 97 4.61 -9.27 -14.41
C ARG A 97 3.20 -9.13 -15.00
N ARG A 98 2.25 -9.73 -14.31
CA ARG A 98 0.80 -9.59 -14.61
C ARG A 98 0.05 -8.83 -13.54
N ILE A 99 0.61 -8.77 -12.34
CA ILE A 99 0.10 -8.05 -11.20
C ILE A 99 1.26 -7.31 -10.52
N ASN A 100 0.97 -6.15 -9.94
CA ASN A 100 1.88 -5.37 -9.12
C ASN A 100 1.22 -5.15 -7.75
N LEU A 101 1.96 -5.40 -6.69
CA LEU A 101 1.54 -5.35 -5.29
C LEU A 101 2.48 -4.41 -4.52
N ASP A 102 1.94 -3.25 -4.16
CA ASP A 102 2.65 -2.21 -3.43
C ASP A 102 2.15 -2.15 -1.99
N PRO A 103 2.75 -2.91 -1.06
CA PRO A 103 2.39 -2.84 0.35
C PRO A 103 2.86 -1.52 0.97
N GLY A 104 2.07 -1.07 1.93
CA GLY A 104 2.34 0.06 2.79
C GLY A 104 1.56 -0.06 4.08
N TYR A 105 1.61 0.98 4.90
CA TYR A 105 0.75 1.06 6.08
C TYR A 105 0.20 2.46 6.29
N ILE A 106 -0.91 2.52 7.00
CA ILE A 106 -1.46 3.75 7.59
C ILE A 106 -1.32 3.69 9.10
N ASN A 107 -0.95 4.82 9.68
CA ASN A 107 -1.13 5.11 11.08
C ASN A 107 -1.70 6.53 11.25
N ALA A 108 -1.84 6.98 12.50
CA ALA A 108 -2.49 8.25 12.80
C ALA A 108 -1.95 9.46 12.00
N PRO A 109 -0.62 9.67 11.87
CA PRO A 109 -0.08 10.82 11.15
C PRO A 109 0.26 10.60 9.67
N LYS A 110 0.34 9.37 9.14
CA LYS A 110 0.90 9.15 7.80
C LYS A 110 0.49 7.83 7.12
N LEU A 111 0.66 7.83 5.80
CA LEU A 111 0.74 6.65 4.96
C LEU A 111 2.20 6.45 4.51
N VAL A 112 2.73 5.24 4.68
CA VAL A 112 4.08 4.85 4.26
C VAL A 112 4.02 3.72 3.25
N LEU A 113 4.80 3.79 2.17
CA LEU A 113 4.96 2.70 1.20
C LEU A 113 6.32 2.01 1.35
N ALA A 114 6.35 0.71 1.07
CA ALA A 114 7.58 -0.05 0.96
C ALA A 114 8.09 -0.07 -0.49
N THR A 115 9.40 0.11 -0.68
CA THR A 115 10.00 0.10 -2.02
C THR A 115 11.42 -0.43 -2.02
N THR A 116 11.84 -1.05 -3.12
CA THR A 116 13.22 -1.50 -3.36
C THR A 116 14.11 -0.40 -3.95
N LYS A 117 13.53 0.75 -4.30
CA LYS A 117 14.21 1.83 -5.00
C LYS A 117 14.63 2.88 -3.98
N ASP A 118 15.93 3.08 -3.80
CA ASP A 118 16.44 4.17 -2.97
C ASP A 118 16.23 5.54 -3.65
N PHE A 119 16.01 6.59 -2.85
CA PHE A 119 15.95 7.99 -3.29
C PHE A 119 16.04 8.95 -2.09
N SER A 120 16.24 10.25 -2.36
CA SER A 120 16.51 11.28 -1.33
C SER A 120 15.48 11.39 -0.19
N HIS A 121 14.22 11.02 -0.41
CA HIS A 121 13.15 11.05 0.59
C HIS A 121 12.85 9.69 1.23
N ARG A 122 13.60 8.64 0.86
CA ARG A 122 13.35 7.26 1.26
C ARG A 122 14.34 6.86 2.33
N ILE A 123 13.82 6.19 3.35
CA ILE A 123 14.63 5.80 4.53
C ILE A 123 14.80 4.29 4.48
N TYR A 124 16.05 3.84 4.54
CA TYR A 124 16.35 2.42 4.63
C TYR A 124 15.69 1.80 5.87
N LEU A 125 15.00 0.68 5.68
CA LEU A 125 14.39 -0.09 6.77
C LEU A 125 15.27 -1.30 7.10
N GLN A 126 15.25 -2.31 6.24
CA GLN A 126 16.09 -3.51 6.30
C GLN A 126 16.04 -4.26 4.96
N ASP A 127 16.96 -5.19 4.72
CA ASP A 127 16.95 -6.14 3.59
C ASP A 127 16.75 -5.50 2.20
N GLY A 128 17.30 -4.31 1.99
CA GLY A 128 17.19 -3.59 0.72
C GLY A 128 15.83 -2.93 0.48
N ILE A 129 14.96 -2.88 1.51
CA ILE A 129 13.68 -2.18 1.47
C ILE A 129 13.78 -0.83 2.16
N PHE A 130 13.16 0.15 1.54
CA PHE A 130 13.06 1.52 2.01
C PHE A 130 11.60 1.87 2.28
N GLY A 131 11.39 2.73 3.28
CA GLY A 131 10.10 3.34 3.59
C GLY A 131 10.00 4.74 2.98
N ASP A 132 8.88 5.04 2.35
CA ASP A 132 8.55 6.34 1.77
C ASP A 132 7.28 6.91 2.42
N ILE A 133 7.38 8.06 3.09
CA ILE A 133 6.20 8.78 3.60
C ILE A 133 5.49 9.41 2.42
N HIS A 134 4.44 8.76 1.95
CA HIS A 134 3.74 9.16 0.75
C HIS A 134 2.65 10.20 1.04
N LEU A 135 1.89 10.03 2.14
CA LEU A 135 0.89 11.00 2.59
C LEU A 135 1.08 11.35 4.06
N LYS A 136 0.87 12.62 4.41
CA LYS A 136 0.83 13.09 5.81
C LYS A 136 -0.59 13.52 6.16
N PHE A 137 -1.11 13.10 7.30
CA PHE A 137 -2.42 13.54 7.77
C PHE A 137 -2.29 14.87 8.52
N ARG A 138 -2.96 15.92 8.05
CA ARG A 138 -2.96 17.24 8.68
C ARG A 138 -4.24 17.99 8.36
N GLY A 139 -4.88 18.54 9.40
CA GLY A 139 -6.10 19.31 9.25
C GLY A 139 -7.25 18.46 8.68
N LYS A 140 -7.45 17.28 9.27
CA LYS A 140 -8.50 16.29 8.93
C LYS A 140 -8.42 15.65 7.55
N ASN A 141 -7.31 15.82 6.84
CA ASN A 141 -7.13 15.27 5.51
C ASN A 141 -5.72 14.75 5.27
N PHE A 142 -5.60 13.78 4.37
CA PHE A 142 -4.29 13.41 3.84
C PHE A 142 -3.76 14.48 2.89
N LYS A 143 -2.50 14.84 3.07
CA LYS A 143 -1.75 15.81 2.28
C LYS A 143 -0.62 15.10 1.54
N PRO A 144 -0.64 15.09 0.19
CA PRO A 144 0.47 14.61 -0.62
C PRO A 144 1.78 15.32 -0.30
N GLN A 145 2.88 14.57 -0.29
CA GLN A 145 4.24 15.12 -0.41
C GLN A 145 4.57 15.48 -1.88
N GLU A 146 5.63 16.24 -2.10
CA GLU A 146 6.08 16.66 -3.44
C GLU A 146 6.34 15.47 -4.38
N TRP A 147 6.78 14.33 -3.84
CA TRP A 147 7.10 13.11 -4.58
C TRP A 147 5.96 12.08 -4.62
N THR A 148 4.80 12.37 -4.02
CA THR A 148 3.63 11.47 -4.04
C THR A 148 3.25 11.15 -5.47
N TYR A 149 3.04 9.87 -5.78
CA TYR A 149 2.62 9.43 -7.10
C TYR A 149 1.28 10.06 -7.49
N PRO A 150 1.06 10.39 -8.78
CA PRO A 150 -0.13 11.13 -9.19
C PRO A 150 -1.44 10.45 -8.83
N ASP A 151 -1.52 9.13 -8.93
CA ASP A 151 -2.71 8.34 -8.57
C ASP A 151 -3.07 8.44 -7.08
N TYR A 152 -2.08 8.55 -6.19
CA TYR A 152 -2.32 8.76 -4.76
C TYR A 152 -2.81 10.17 -4.42
N ARG A 153 -2.76 11.11 -5.37
CA ARG A 153 -3.27 12.48 -5.21
C ARG A 153 -4.72 12.63 -5.64
N GLU A 154 -5.28 11.62 -6.29
CA GLU A 154 -6.66 11.68 -6.77
C GLU A 154 -7.63 11.85 -5.60
N PRO A 155 -8.64 12.74 -5.71
CA PRO A 155 -9.54 13.02 -4.60
C PRO A 155 -10.27 11.79 -4.05
N PHE A 156 -10.62 10.84 -4.92
CA PHE A 156 -11.29 9.60 -4.50
C PHE A 156 -10.35 8.63 -3.79
N VAL A 157 -9.06 8.62 -4.16
CA VAL A 157 -8.02 7.82 -3.49
C VAL A 157 -7.70 8.39 -2.11
N LEU A 158 -7.58 9.72 -1.99
CA LEU A 158 -7.38 10.38 -0.71
C LEU A 158 -8.54 10.09 0.26
N LYS A 159 -9.79 10.21 -0.20
CA LYS A 159 -10.98 9.86 0.59
C LYS A 159 -11.00 8.39 1.04
N PHE A 160 -10.56 7.48 0.17
CA PHE A 160 -10.43 6.07 0.54
C PHE A 160 -9.43 5.90 1.69
N PHE A 161 -8.24 6.50 1.60
CA PHE A 161 -7.25 6.39 2.67
C PHE A 161 -7.69 7.09 3.96
N GLU A 162 -8.41 8.22 3.87
CA GLU A 162 -9.04 8.87 5.02
C GLU A 162 -9.99 7.90 5.73
N LYS A 163 -10.85 7.19 4.99
CA LYS A 163 -11.71 6.14 5.55
C LYS A 163 -10.93 4.99 6.20
N VAL A 164 -9.86 4.51 5.56
CA VAL A 164 -8.99 3.47 6.15
C VAL A 164 -8.36 3.96 7.45
N ARG A 165 -7.93 5.23 7.50
CA ARG A 165 -7.39 5.84 8.72
C ARG A 165 -8.46 5.93 9.81
N ASP A 166 -9.69 6.31 9.49
CA ASP A 166 -10.76 6.42 10.49
C ASP A 166 -11.05 5.04 11.12
N VAL A 167 -11.12 3.98 10.31
CA VAL A 167 -11.21 2.60 10.80
C VAL A 167 -10.03 2.26 11.71
N TYR A 168 -8.80 2.60 11.30
CA TYR A 168 -7.61 2.38 12.14
C TYR A 168 -7.68 3.10 13.49
N MET A 169 -8.13 4.37 13.51
CA MET A 169 -8.25 5.17 14.73
C MET A 169 -9.28 4.56 15.68
N GLU A 170 -10.45 4.16 15.16
CA GLU A 170 -11.47 3.44 15.92
C GLU A 170 -10.92 2.14 16.52
N GLN A 171 -10.21 1.33 15.73
CA GLN A 171 -9.64 0.06 16.17
C GLN A 171 -8.58 0.21 17.27
N ILE A 172 -7.78 1.30 17.28
CA ILE A 172 -6.81 1.57 18.36
C ILE A 172 -7.43 2.30 19.57
N GLY A 173 -8.75 2.54 19.58
CA GLY A 173 -9.45 3.19 20.67
C GLY A 173 -9.14 4.69 20.81
N LEU A 174 -8.76 5.36 19.72
CA LEU A 174 -8.55 6.81 19.68
C LEU A 174 -9.60 7.46 18.78
N GLU A 175 -10.19 8.57 19.23
CA GLU A 175 -11.12 9.32 18.38
C GLU A 175 -10.40 9.88 17.13
N SER A 176 -11.06 9.80 15.98
CA SER A 176 -10.61 10.41 14.72
C SER A 176 -10.61 11.94 14.87
N VAL A 177 -9.49 12.53 15.27
CA VAL A 177 -9.28 13.99 15.38
C VAL A 177 -9.25 14.67 14.02
#